data_AF-A0AA46TFQ2-F1
#
_entry.id   AF-A0AA46TFQ2-F1
#
_cell.length_a   1.000
_cell.length_b   1.000
_cell.length_c   1.000
_cell.angle_alpha   90.00
_cell.angle_beta   90.00
_cell.angle_gamma   90.00
#
_symmetry.space_group_name_H-M   'P 1'
#
loop_
_entity.id
_entity.type
_entity.pdbx_description
1 polymer ?
#
loop_
_entity_poly.entity_id
_entity_poly.type
_entity_poly.pdbx_seq_one_letter_code
_entity_poly.pdbx_strand_id
1 'polypeptide(L)'
;MDSGPERLWHVTVTVSGTPHEADVVRDAMSRLGEQHAFLHSMRYAMDRAEIAYWEQAAEMLDAAAMAMRVWNEHRSSAGLPAWEVVGLEVLERETFQTRTPGSTGPPVGLHRPVPTPFP
;
A
#
# COMPACT_ATOMS: atom_id res chain seq x y z
N MET A 1 27.54 13.04 -3.35
CA MET A 1 26.88 11.80 -3.77
C MET A 1 25.77 12.23 -4.67
N ASP A 2 25.89 11.88 -5.95
CA ASP A 2 24.88 12.18 -6.96
C ASP A 2 23.75 11.19 -6.72
N SER A 3 22.71 11.60 -5.99
CA SER A 3 21.48 10.82 -5.91
C SER A 3 20.86 10.87 -7.31
N GLY A 4 21.09 9.84 -8.12
CA GLY A 4 20.38 9.69 -9.40
C GLY A 4 18.87 9.86 -9.18
N PRO A 5 18.09 10.22 -10.22
CA PRO A 5 16.66 10.51 -10.07
C PRO A 5 16.00 9.36 -9.31
N GLU A 6 15.49 9.65 -8.11
CA GLU A 6 14.99 8.61 -7.21
C GLU A 6 13.89 7.82 -7.93
N ARG A 7 14.10 6.51 -8.08
CA ARG A 7 13.24 5.63 -8.86
C ARG A 7 11.92 5.45 -8.12
N LEU A 8 10.85 5.27 -8.89
CA LEU A 8 9.50 5.03 -8.36
C LEU A 8 9.15 3.55 -8.47
N TRP A 9 8.79 2.98 -7.34
CA TRP A 9 8.43 1.58 -7.16
C TRP A 9 6.95 1.48 -6.81
N HIS A 10 6.21 0.61 -7.49
CA HIS A 10 4.87 0.26 -7.07
C HIS A 10 4.97 -0.81 -5.99
N VAL A 11 4.47 -0.50 -4.80
CA VAL A 11 4.45 -1.39 -3.64
C VAL A 11 3.03 -1.85 -3.39
N THR A 12 2.83 -3.16 -3.22
CA THR A 12 1.59 -3.75 -2.70
C THR A 12 1.90 -4.53 -1.43
N VAL A 13 1.26 -4.16 -0.33
CA VAL A 13 1.32 -4.89 0.95
C VAL A 13 0.00 -5.62 1.15
N THR A 14 0.06 -6.94 1.34
CA THR A 14 -1.09 -7.78 1.67
C THR A 14 -0.98 -8.22 3.13
N VAL A 15 -2.04 -7.98 3.88
CA VAL A 15 -2.14 -8.37 5.29
C VAL A 15 -3.36 -9.25 5.51
N SER A 16 -3.27 -10.19 6.44
CA SER A 16 -4.36 -11.12 6.73
C SER A 16 -4.29 -11.67 8.15
N GLY A 17 -5.42 -12.14 8.67
CA GLY A 17 -5.51 -12.75 9.99
C GLY A 17 -6.95 -13.03 10.39
N THR A 18 -7.24 -12.98 11.69
CA THR A 18 -8.59 -13.26 12.22
C THR A 18 -9.64 -12.31 11.62
N PRO A 19 -10.83 -12.79 11.19
CA PRO A 19 -11.86 -11.94 10.64
C PRO A 19 -12.39 -10.88 11.62
N HIS A 20 -12.75 -9.71 11.10
CA HIS A 20 -13.40 -8.59 11.78
C HIS A 20 -14.56 -8.07 10.93
N GLU A 21 -15.48 -7.34 11.59
CA GLU A 21 -16.60 -6.67 10.91
C GLU A 21 -16.09 -5.74 9.79
N ALA A 22 -16.73 -5.81 8.62
CA ALA A 22 -16.27 -5.13 7.41
C ALA A 22 -16.16 -3.60 7.59
N ASP A 23 -17.06 -2.99 8.33
CA ASP A 23 -17.04 -1.54 8.59
C ASP A 23 -15.89 -1.13 9.51
N VAL A 24 -15.52 -1.98 10.47
CA VAL A 24 -14.34 -1.74 11.33
C VAL A 24 -13.06 -1.74 10.48
N VAL A 25 -12.95 -2.69 9.55
CA VAL A 25 -11.81 -2.77 8.62
C VAL A 25 -11.79 -1.56 7.69
N ARG A 26 -12.94 -1.18 7.12
CA ARG A 26 -13.07 0.01 6.27
C ARG A 26 -12.60 1.28 6.98
N ASP A 27 -13.05 1.49 8.21
CA ASP A 27 -12.69 2.67 8.99
C ASP A 27 -11.20 2.71 9.33
N ALA A 28 -10.61 1.56 9.67
CA ALA A 28 -9.18 1.45 9.91
C ALA A 28 -8.35 1.75 8.65
N MET A 29 -8.76 1.25 7.50
CA MET A 29 -8.14 1.55 6.20
C MET A 29 -8.28 3.03 5.84
N SER A 30 -9.43 3.65 6.12
CA SER A 30 -9.65 5.08 5.92
C SER A 30 -8.66 5.92 6.74
N ARG A 31 -8.48 5.58 8.02
CA ARG A 31 -7.49 6.22 8.91
C ARG A 31 -6.06 5.99 8.46
N LEU A 32 -5.71 4.79 8.00
CA LEU A 32 -4.39 4.54 7.41
C LEU A 32 -4.14 5.49 6.22
N GLY A 33 -5.14 5.68 5.37
CA GLY A 33 -5.09 6.64 4.26
C GLY A 33 -5.10 8.11 4.67
N GLU A 34 -5.31 8.45 5.95
CA GLU A 34 -5.04 9.79 6.50
C GLU A 34 -3.57 9.96 6.90
N GLN A 35 -2.95 8.86 7.32
CA GLN A 35 -1.59 8.84 7.86
C GLN A 35 -0.52 8.69 6.76
N HIS A 36 -0.88 8.11 5.61
CA HIS A 36 0.05 7.82 4.53
C HIS A 36 -0.31 8.57 3.23
N ALA A 37 0.65 9.32 2.69
CA ALA A 37 0.49 10.01 1.40
C ALA A 37 0.66 9.04 0.20
N PHE A 38 0.24 9.46 -0.99
CA PHE A 38 0.52 8.77 -2.27
C PHE A 38 -0.02 7.34 -2.42
N LEU A 39 -1.12 7.00 -1.75
CA LEU A 39 -1.80 5.73 -1.95
C LEU A 39 -2.40 5.63 -3.36
N HIS A 40 -2.18 4.49 -4.02
CA HIS A 40 -2.74 4.17 -5.33
C HIS A 40 -4.08 3.44 -5.21
N SER A 41 -4.17 2.42 -4.35
CA SER A 41 -5.43 1.73 -4.07
C SER A 41 -5.45 1.09 -2.68
N MET A 42 -6.65 0.87 -2.16
CA MET A 42 -6.89 0.16 -0.91
C MET A 42 -8.06 -0.80 -1.11
N ARG A 43 -7.84 -2.07 -0.83
CA ARG A 43 -8.84 -3.14 -0.92
C ARG A 43 -8.92 -3.90 0.38
N TYR A 44 -10.10 -4.34 0.77
CA TYR A 44 -10.27 -5.06 2.03
C TYR A 44 -11.39 -6.10 2.00
N ALA A 45 -11.28 -7.08 2.88
CA ALA A 45 -12.30 -8.06 3.24
C ALA A 45 -12.33 -8.15 4.76
N MET A 46 -13.16 -9.04 5.31
CA MET A 46 -13.26 -9.23 6.75
C MET A 46 -11.97 -9.73 7.38
N ASP A 47 -11.09 -10.41 6.65
CA ASP A 47 -9.90 -11.12 7.15
C ASP A 47 -8.60 -10.73 6.42
N ARG A 48 -8.67 -9.76 5.51
CA ARG A 48 -7.57 -9.38 4.62
C ARG A 48 -7.68 -7.92 4.19
N ALA A 49 -6.53 -7.29 3.95
CA ALA A 49 -6.45 -6.06 3.18
C ALA A 49 -5.25 -6.06 2.23
N GLU A 50 -5.38 -5.30 1.15
CA GLU A 50 -4.30 -4.95 0.22
C GLU A 50 -4.19 -3.43 0.13
N ILE A 51 -2.98 -2.92 0.29
CA ILE A 51 -2.65 -1.50 0.20
C ILE A 51 -1.59 -1.37 -0.87
N ALA A 52 -1.89 -0.57 -1.90
CA ALA A 52 -0.98 -0.32 -2.99
C ALA A 52 -0.65 1.17 -3.09
N TYR A 53 0.62 1.49 -3.32
CA TYR A 53 1.11 2.87 -3.39
C TYR A 53 2.42 2.97 -4.17
N TRP A 54 2.84 4.20 -4.44
CA TRP A 54 4.14 4.46 -5.08
C TRP A 54 5.15 4.91 -4.04
N GLU A 55 6.28 4.22 -4.00
CA GLU A 55 7.40 4.48 -3.10
C GLU A 55 8.59 5.01 -3.89
N GLN A 56 9.28 6.00 -3.33
CA GLN A 56 10.44 6.61 -3.94
C GLN A 56 11.70 6.08 -3.24
N ALA A 57 12.54 5.36 -3.99
CA ALA A 57 13.74 4.75 -3.43
C ALA A 57 14.82 4.52 -4.51
N ALA A 58 16.08 4.48 -4.10
CA ALA A 58 17.19 4.22 -5.02
C ALA A 58 17.11 2.81 -5.63
N GLU A 59 16.88 1.80 -4.78
CA GLU A 59 16.80 0.39 -5.16
C GLU A 59 15.52 -0.29 -4.67
N MET A 60 15.16 -1.42 -5.29
CA MET A 60 13.97 -2.20 -4.93
C MET A 60 13.97 -2.61 -3.45
N LEU A 61 15.13 -3.02 -2.95
CA LEU A 61 15.28 -3.48 -1.56
C LEU A 61 15.05 -2.36 -0.56
N ASP A 62 15.41 -1.12 -0.90
CA ASP A 62 15.16 0.04 -0.06
C ASP A 62 13.65 0.32 0.02
N ALA A 63 12.94 0.29 -1.11
CA ALA A 63 11.48 0.41 -1.14
C ALA A 63 10.79 -0.68 -0.32
N ALA A 64 11.26 -1.93 -0.42
CA ALA A 64 10.73 -3.05 0.37
C ALA A 64 10.94 -2.83 1.89
N ALA A 65 12.13 -2.38 2.29
CA ALA A 65 12.43 -2.10 3.70
C ALA A 65 11.60 -0.94 4.25
N MET A 66 11.42 0.13 3.46
CA MET A 66 10.56 1.26 3.81
C MET A 66 9.09 0.82 3.99
N ALA A 67 8.57 0.00 3.08
CA ALA A 67 7.21 -0.53 3.17
C ALA A 67 6.96 -1.33 4.46
N MET A 68 7.89 -2.21 4.80
CA MET A 68 7.79 -3.01 6.03
C MET A 68 7.86 -2.15 7.29
N ARG A 69 8.64 -1.06 7.27
CA ARG A 69 8.71 -0.09 8.37
C ARG A 69 7.38 0.64 8.53
N VAL A 70 6.84 1.21 7.46
CA VAL A 70 5.57 1.93 7.44
C VAL A 70 4.46 1.05 8.02
N TRP A 71 4.37 -0.21 7.59
CA TRP A 71 3.35 -1.11 8.11
C TRP A 71 3.47 -1.34 9.63
N ASN A 72 4.70 -1.59 10.11
CA ASN A 72 4.94 -1.80 11.54
C ASN A 72 4.62 -0.56 12.38
N GLU A 73 4.89 0.64 11.87
CA GLU A 73 4.63 1.91 12.56
C GLU A 73 3.14 2.27 12.58
N HIS A 74 2.43 2.07 11.47
CA HIS A 74 1.08 2.60 11.29
C HIS A 74 -0.06 1.63 11.61
N ARG A 75 0.17 0.30 11.64
CA ARG A 75 -0.91 -0.68 11.88
C ARG A 75 -1.67 -0.42 13.19
N SER A 76 -0.93 -0.11 14.25
CA SER A 76 -1.51 0.09 15.58
C SER A 76 -2.19 1.45 15.68
N SER A 77 -1.63 2.50 15.08
CA SER A 77 -2.20 3.86 15.11
C SER A 77 -3.43 4.01 14.22
N ALA A 78 -3.53 3.23 13.14
CA ALA A 78 -4.71 3.19 12.28
C ALA A 78 -5.87 2.36 12.89
N GLY A 79 -5.60 1.60 13.96
CA GLY A 79 -6.57 0.68 14.56
C GLY A 79 -6.87 -0.50 13.63
N LEU A 80 -5.91 -0.91 12.82
CA LEU A 80 -6.03 -2.11 12.01
C LEU A 80 -6.01 -3.34 12.93
N PRO A 81 -6.74 -4.40 12.57
CA PRO A 81 -6.60 -5.70 13.22
C PRO A 81 -5.13 -6.12 13.35
N ALA A 82 -4.85 -7.00 14.31
CA ALA A 82 -3.52 -7.58 14.51
C ALA A 82 -3.15 -8.62 13.42
N TRP A 83 -3.38 -8.26 12.16
CA TRP A 83 -3.07 -9.04 10.98
C TRP A 83 -1.58 -9.00 10.68
N GLU A 84 -1.10 -10.09 10.11
CA GLU A 84 0.29 -10.27 9.70
C GLU A 84 0.44 -9.86 8.24
N VAL A 85 1.64 -9.42 7.86
CA VAL A 85 2.00 -9.27 6.45
C VAL A 85 2.14 -10.67 5.86
N VAL A 86 1.30 -11.00 4.89
CA VAL A 86 1.29 -12.29 4.20
C VAL A 86 1.73 -12.18 2.74
N GLY A 87 1.95 -10.96 2.26
CA GLY A 87 2.46 -10.69 0.92
C GLY A 87 3.07 -9.31 0.79
N LEU A 88 4.15 -9.22 0.03
CA LEU A 88 4.79 -7.98 -0.38
C LEU A 88 5.17 -8.11 -1.86
N GLU A 89 4.70 -7.19 -2.68
CA GLU A 89 5.12 -7.04 -4.07
C GLU A 89 5.75 -5.66 -4.26
N VAL A 90 6.92 -5.62 -4.89
CA VAL A 90 7.61 -4.38 -5.26
C VAL A 90 7.99 -4.47 -6.73
N LEU A 91 7.42 -3.59 -7.54
CA LEU A 91 7.62 -3.58 -8.99
C LEU A 91 8.21 -2.25 -9.43
N GLU A 92 9.15 -2.31 -10.38
CA GLU A 92 9.50 -1.12 -11.15
C GLU A 92 8.28 -0.64 -11.93
N ARG A 93 8.18 0.68 -12.12
CA ARG A 93 7.08 1.32 -12.86
C ARG A 93 6.76 0.66 -14.20
N GLU A 94 7.76 0.33 -15.01
CA GLU A 94 7.55 -0.29 -16.33
C GLU A 94 6.99 -1.71 -16.22
N THR A 95 7.48 -2.48 -15.24
CA THR A 95 6.98 -3.83 -14.94
C THR A 95 5.51 -3.77 -14.50
N PHE A 96 5.17 -2.82 -13.63
CA PHE A 96 3.79 -2.60 -13.20
C PHE A 96 2.86 -2.25 -14.37
N GLN A 97 3.26 -1.29 -15.21
CA GLN A 97 2.48 -0.86 -16.39
C GLN A 97 2.22 -1.99 -17.39
N THR A 98 3.21 -2.88 -17.55
CA THR A 98 3.07 -4.07 -18.43
C THR A 98 2.07 -5.08 -17.86
N ARG A 99 2.07 -5.30 -16.54
CA ARG A 99 1.15 -6.22 -15.86
C ARG A 99 -0.26 -5.66 -15.72
N THR A 100 -0.42 -4.35 -15.69
CA THR A 100 -1.72 -3.67 -15.54
C THR A 100 -1.94 -2.66 -16.67
N PRO A 101 -2.25 -3.15 -17.89
CA PRO A 101 -2.53 -2.28 -19.04
C PRO A 101 -3.68 -1.33 -18.72
N GLY A 102 -3.47 -0.02 -18.93
CA GLY A 102 -4.47 1.01 -18.65
C GLY A 102 -4.42 1.60 -17.24
N SER A 103 -3.55 1.10 -16.35
CA SER A 103 -3.28 1.80 -15.09
C SER A 103 -2.54 3.11 -15.37
N THR A 104 -3.09 4.22 -14.87
CA THR A 104 -2.34 5.47 -14.77
C THR A 104 -1.16 5.24 -13.80
N GLY A 105 0.01 5.83 -14.10
CA GLY A 105 1.17 5.82 -13.20
C GLY A 105 0.89 6.50 -11.86
N PRO A 106 1.93 6.87 -11.08
CA PRO A 106 1.72 7.53 -9.79
C PRO A 106 0.74 8.69 -9.91
N PRO A 107 -0.25 8.79 -9.01
CA PRO A 107 -1.25 9.83 -9.10
C PRO A 107 -0.58 11.20 -8.99
N VAL A 108 -0.78 12.03 -10.01
CA VAL A 108 -0.47 13.45 -9.97
C VAL A 108 -1.60 14.15 -9.21
N GLY A 109 -1.50 14.18 -7.88
CA GLY A 109 -2.42 14.87 -6.98
C GLY A 109 -2.75 14.09 -5.71
N LEU A 110 -3.23 14.81 -4.68
CA LEU A 110 -3.64 14.28 -3.36
C LEU A 110 -4.94 13.45 -3.41
N HIS A 111 -5.22 12.71 -4.48
CA HIS A 111 -6.40 11.85 -4.49
C HIS A 111 -6.18 10.72 -3.47
N ARG A 112 -7.07 10.62 -2.48
CA ARG A 112 -7.04 9.55 -1.48
C ARG A 112 -7.92 8.42 -2.03
N PRO A 113 -7.39 7.20 -2.22
CA PRO A 113 -8.23 6.11 -2.65
C PRO A 113 -9.25 5.80 -1.55
N VAL A 114 -10.50 5.59 -1.94
CA VAL A 114 -11.54 5.10 -1.04
C VAL A 114 -11.33 3.60 -0.87
N PRO A 115 -11.26 3.05 0.36
CA PRO A 115 -11.18 1.61 0.56
C PRO A 115 -12.38 0.90 -0.09
N THR A 116 -12.10 -0.05 -0.98
CA THR A 116 -13.12 -0.85 -1.67
C THR A 116 -13.09 -2.30 -1.18
N PRO A 117 -14.23 -3.00 -1.13
CA PRO A 117 -14.23 -4.42 -0.83
C PRO A 117 -13.52 -5.21 -1.94
N PHE A 118 -12.93 -6.37 -1.60
CA PHE A 118 -12.58 -7.37 -2.62
C PHE A 118 -13.85 -7.80 -3.39
N PRO A 119 -13.74 -8.11 -4.70
CA PRO A 119 -14.85 -8.61 -5.50
C PRO A 119 -15.33 -9.99 -5.03
#